data_AF-A0A7Y2U8J7-F1
#
_entry.id   AF-A0A7Y2U8J7-F1
#
_cell.length_a   1.000
_cell.length_b   1.000
_cell.length_c   1.000
_cell.angle_alpha   90.00
_cell.angle_beta   90.00
_cell.angle_gamma   90.00
#
_symmetry.space_group_name_H-M   'P 1'
#
loop_
_entity.id
_entity.type
_entity.pdbx_description
1 polymer ?
#
loop_
_entity_poly.entity_id
_entity_poly.type
_entity_poly.pdbx_seq_one_letter_code
_entity_poly.pdbx_strand_id
1 'polypeptide(L)'
;MITTRRFYIACLALSTSFFVLLGARAEPTINPETTLWYDEPAISWQHDALPIGNGRIGAMIFGGIGNERIALNEDTVWSGEKTEWNRKDASKNLPEIRRLLNEGKNEAAEKLVNQSFTCTGGGSRGGPRGPWGCFQELGNLRLKWNFDAESLPLENWKLKTIETPGIKDVRAQRK
;
A
#
# COMPACT_ATOMS: atom_id res chain seq x y z
N MET A 1 47.73 -83.24 -9.86
CA MET A 1 46.39 -83.78 -10.11
C MET A 1 45.41 -82.61 -10.06
N ILE A 2 44.85 -82.28 -11.23
CA ILE A 2 43.66 -81.45 -11.50
C ILE A 2 43.76 -79.93 -11.19
N THR A 3 44.22 -79.24 -12.24
CA THR A 3 43.81 -77.91 -12.71
C THR A 3 42.31 -77.62 -12.61
N THR A 4 41.93 -76.39 -12.24
CA THR A 4 40.87 -75.65 -12.97
C THR A 4 41.00 -74.14 -12.80
N ARG A 5 41.42 -73.46 -13.88
CA ARG A 5 41.23 -72.02 -14.09
C ARG A 5 39.74 -71.76 -14.34
N ARG A 6 39.15 -70.74 -13.71
CA ARG A 6 37.85 -70.19 -14.10
C ARG A 6 38.04 -68.73 -14.52
N PHE A 7 37.81 -68.50 -15.81
CA PHE A 7 37.62 -67.18 -16.41
C PHE A 7 36.28 -66.61 -15.95
N TYR A 8 36.27 -65.35 -15.50
CA TYR A 8 35.04 -64.56 -15.43
C TYR A 8 35.19 -63.30 -16.26
N ILE A 9 34.11 -63.08 -17.02
CA ILE A 9 33.90 -62.16 -18.11
C ILE A 9 33.86 -60.71 -17.58
N ALA A 10 34.42 -59.80 -18.37
CA ALA A 10 34.31 -58.36 -18.20
C ALA A 10 32.84 -57.93 -18.17
N CYS A 11 32.42 -57.28 -17.07
CA CYS A 11 31.18 -56.53 -17.01
C CYS A 11 31.53 -55.05 -16.89
N LEU A 12 31.49 -54.37 -18.04
CA LEU A 12 31.44 -52.91 -18.14
C LEU A 12 30.03 -52.50 -17.68
N ALA A 13 29.88 -51.99 -16.47
CA ALA A 13 28.64 -51.39 -16.01
C ALA A 13 28.90 -49.91 -15.69
N LEU A 14 28.26 -49.07 -16.50
CA LEU A 14 28.39 -47.62 -16.54
C LEU A 14 28.30 -47.00 -15.15
N SER A 15 29.23 -46.07 -14.86
CA SER A 15 29.04 -45.11 -13.77
C SER A 15 27.78 -44.30 -14.05
N THR A 16 26.68 -44.60 -13.38
CA THR A 16 25.56 -43.67 -13.29
C THR A 16 25.99 -42.52 -12.40
N SER A 17 26.66 -41.52 -13.00
CA SER A 17 26.77 -40.19 -12.41
C SER A 17 25.36 -39.68 -12.23
N PHE A 18 24.83 -39.79 -11.02
CA PHE A 18 23.64 -39.09 -10.60
C PHE A 18 23.99 -37.61 -10.53
N PHE A 19 23.95 -36.95 -11.69
CA PHE A 19 24.08 -35.51 -11.79
C PHE A 19 22.81 -34.95 -11.17
N VAL A 20 22.89 -34.61 -9.88
CA VAL A 20 21.89 -33.74 -9.24
C VAL A 20 21.93 -32.45 -10.06
N LEU A 21 20.92 -32.25 -10.92
CA LEU A 21 20.61 -30.92 -11.43
C LEU A 21 20.22 -30.11 -10.20
N LEU A 22 21.21 -29.46 -9.59
CA LEU A 22 21.01 -28.31 -8.75
C LEU A 22 20.43 -27.26 -9.71
N GLY A 23 19.11 -27.24 -9.82
CA GLY A 23 18.41 -26.17 -10.50
C GLY A 23 18.81 -24.89 -9.78
N ALA A 24 19.74 -24.13 -10.37
CA ALA A 24 20.04 -22.79 -9.92
C ALA A 24 18.72 -22.03 -10.04
N ARG A 25 18.04 -21.86 -8.90
CA ARG A 25 16.89 -20.97 -8.82
C ARG A 25 17.46 -19.60 -9.14
N ALA A 26 17.13 -19.08 -10.32
CA ALA A 26 17.41 -17.70 -10.64
C ALA A 26 16.75 -16.86 -9.54
N GLU A 27 17.55 -16.26 -8.68
CA GLU A 27 17.07 -15.23 -7.77
C GLU A 27 16.43 -14.15 -8.64
N PRO A 28 15.18 -13.74 -8.39
CA PRO A 28 14.57 -12.67 -9.15
C PRO A 28 15.51 -11.47 -9.13
N THR A 29 15.92 -11.00 -10.30
CA THR A 29 16.81 -9.85 -10.41
C THR A 29 16.05 -8.64 -9.95
N ILE A 30 16.26 -8.26 -8.69
CA ILE A 30 15.73 -7.03 -8.12
C ILE A 30 16.34 -5.88 -8.88
N ASN A 31 15.52 -5.12 -9.59
CA ASN A 31 15.96 -3.86 -10.15
C ASN A 31 15.97 -2.82 -9.02
N PRO A 32 17.14 -2.35 -8.56
CA PRO A 32 17.21 -1.40 -7.45
C PRO A 32 16.55 -0.05 -7.78
N GLU A 33 16.33 0.27 -9.05
CA GLU A 33 15.63 1.49 -9.47
C GLU A 33 14.11 1.43 -9.29
N THR A 34 13.52 0.22 -9.24
CA THR A 34 12.06 0.03 -9.23
C THR A 34 11.56 -0.82 -8.06
N THR A 35 12.42 -1.11 -7.09
CA THR A 35 12.11 -1.93 -5.94
C THR A 35 12.45 -1.19 -4.66
N LEU A 36 11.46 -1.04 -3.79
CA LEU A 36 11.64 -0.59 -2.41
C LEU A 36 11.81 -1.81 -1.50
N TRP A 37 12.79 -1.74 -0.61
CA TRP A 37 13.07 -2.80 0.35
C TRP A 37 13.55 -2.23 1.69
N TYR A 38 13.26 -2.97 2.77
CA TYR A 38 13.69 -2.67 4.13
C TYR A 38 14.20 -3.95 4.80
N ASP A 39 15.10 -3.80 5.76
CA ASP A 39 15.70 -4.89 6.55
C ASP A 39 15.14 -5.02 7.97
N GLU A 40 14.16 -4.19 8.31
CA GLU A 40 13.36 -4.30 9.52
C GLU A 40 11.86 -4.24 9.21
N PRO A 41 11.00 -4.91 10.02
CA PRO A 41 9.56 -4.75 9.93
C PRO A 41 9.15 -3.29 10.16
N ALA A 42 8.09 -2.87 9.49
CA ALA A 42 7.54 -1.53 9.63
C ALA A 42 7.03 -1.28 11.05
N ILE A 43 7.33 -0.10 11.59
CA ILE A 43 6.76 0.38 12.85
C ILE A 43 5.67 1.42 12.52
N SER A 44 5.98 2.34 11.60
CA SER A 44 5.09 3.40 11.16
C SER A 44 4.30 3.02 9.90
N TRP A 45 3.00 3.28 9.92
CA TRP A 45 2.14 3.12 8.74
C TRP A 45 2.55 4.10 7.62
N GLN A 46 2.92 5.33 7.97
CA GLN A 46 3.18 6.41 7.02
C GLN A 46 4.54 6.31 6.34
N HIS A 47 5.53 5.73 7.01
CA HIS A 47 6.93 5.79 6.58
C HIS A 47 7.46 4.45 6.09
N ASP A 48 7.09 3.35 6.75
CA ASP A 48 7.82 2.10 6.61
C ASP A 48 6.97 1.00 5.93
N ALA A 49 5.64 1.03 6.14
CA ALA A 49 4.75 0.03 5.57
C ALA A 49 4.62 0.18 4.04
N LEU A 50 4.60 -0.94 3.33
CA LEU A 50 4.58 -0.95 1.86
C LEU A 50 3.14 -0.99 1.32
N PRO A 51 2.72 -0.02 0.48
CA PRO A 51 1.41 -0.03 -0.14
C PRO A 51 1.34 -1.03 -1.29
N ILE A 52 0.24 -1.76 -1.36
CA ILE A 52 -0.20 -2.51 -2.54
C ILE A 52 -1.68 -2.22 -2.81
N GLY A 53 -2.12 -2.36 -4.06
CA GLY A 53 -3.53 -2.19 -4.38
C GLY A 53 -3.84 -2.41 -5.84
N ASN A 54 -5.14 -2.53 -6.14
CA ASN A 54 -5.66 -2.74 -7.50
C ASN A 54 -6.58 -1.61 -7.97
N GLY A 55 -6.51 -0.44 -7.34
CA GLY A 55 -7.36 0.71 -7.60
C GLY A 55 -8.68 0.71 -6.83
N ARG A 56 -9.16 -0.44 -6.33
CA ARG A 56 -10.35 -0.53 -5.46
C ARG A 56 -9.99 -0.93 -4.03
N ILE A 57 -9.27 -2.05 -3.89
CA ILE A 57 -8.75 -2.51 -2.60
C ILE A 57 -7.28 -2.09 -2.49
N GLY A 58 -6.92 -1.56 -1.33
CA GLY A 58 -5.56 -1.25 -0.94
C GLY A 58 -5.16 -1.99 0.33
N ALA A 59 -3.87 -2.23 0.49
CA ALA A 59 -3.30 -2.78 1.71
C ALA A 59 -1.94 -2.16 2.01
N MET A 60 -1.62 -2.03 3.30
CA MET A 60 -0.32 -1.61 3.79
C MET A 60 0.32 -2.77 4.55
N ILE A 61 1.45 -3.24 4.04
CA ILE A 61 2.15 -4.43 4.56
C ILE A 61 3.20 -4.01 5.58
N PHE A 62 3.15 -4.58 6.78
CA PHE A 62 4.11 -4.25 7.85
C PHE A 62 5.33 -5.17 7.89
N GLY A 63 5.23 -6.42 7.42
CA GLY A 63 6.35 -7.37 7.43
C GLY A 63 6.62 -7.99 8.80
N GLY A 64 5.62 -8.07 9.69
CA GLY A 64 5.83 -8.63 11.03
C GLY A 64 6.16 -10.13 10.99
N ILE A 65 7.26 -10.55 11.62
CA ILE A 65 7.81 -11.91 11.50
C ILE A 65 6.95 -12.97 12.22
N GLY A 66 6.69 -12.79 13.51
CA GLY A 66 5.80 -13.69 14.27
C GLY A 66 4.33 -13.28 14.25
N ASN A 67 4.08 -11.97 14.09
CA ASN A 67 2.74 -11.38 14.04
C ASN A 67 2.73 -10.29 12.97
N GLU A 68 2.07 -10.56 11.85
CA GLU A 68 1.92 -9.62 10.74
C GLU A 68 0.65 -8.81 10.93
N ARG A 69 0.73 -7.55 10.51
CA ARG A 69 -0.41 -6.67 10.36
C ARG A 69 -0.47 -6.20 8.91
N ILE A 70 -1.62 -6.41 8.29
CA ILE A 70 -1.94 -5.85 6.99
C ILE A 70 -3.10 -4.88 7.22
N ALA A 71 -2.84 -3.58 7.13
CA ALA A 71 -3.92 -2.59 7.18
C ALA A 71 -4.63 -2.59 5.82
N LEU A 72 -5.95 -2.64 5.81
CA LEU A 72 -6.78 -2.80 4.62
C LEU A 72 -7.63 -1.55 4.39
N ASN A 73 -7.79 -1.21 3.12
CA ASN A 73 -8.64 -0.14 2.65
C ASN A 73 -9.46 -0.60 1.45
N GLU A 74 -10.66 -0.05 1.33
CA GLU A 74 -11.50 -0.18 0.13
C GLU A 74 -12.09 1.19 -0.18
N ASP A 75 -12.04 1.60 -1.46
CA ASP A 75 -12.26 2.96 -1.92
C ASP A 75 -13.64 3.54 -1.57
N THR A 76 -14.66 2.69 -1.39
CA THR A 76 -16.04 3.10 -1.09
C THR A 76 -16.38 3.14 0.40
N VAL A 77 -15.45 2.77 1.29
CA VAL A 77 -15.69 2.81 2.73
C VAL A 77 -15.58 4.25 3.26
N TRP A 78 -16.73 4.91 3.28
CA TRP A 78 -16.88 6.28 3.78
C TRP A 78 -17.93 6.33 4.88
N SER A 79 -17.69 7.20 5.86
CA SER A 79 -18.72 7.63 6.80
C SER A 79 -19.55 8.76 6.22
N GLY A 80 -20.55 9.22 6.96
CA GLY A 80 -21.46 10.29 6.55
C GLY A 80 -22.80 9.76 6.07
N GLU A 81 -23.62 10.67 5.58
CA GLU A 81 -24.97 10.38 5.13
C GLU A 81 -25.33 11.19 3.88
N LYS A 82 -26.39 10.76 3.19
CA LYS A 82 -26.91 11.50 2.04
C LYS A 82 -27.69 12.71 2.53
N THR A 83 -27.18 13.92 2.26
CA THR A 83 -27.84 15.17 2.68
C THR A 83 -27.82 16.21 1.57
N GLU A 84 -28.79 17.12 1.60
CA GLU A 84 -28.80 18.33 0.78
C GLU A 84 -28.00 19.45 1.48
N TRP A 85 -26.81 19.72 0.97
CA TRP A 85 -25.86 20.64 1.60
C TRP A 85 -26.04 22.10 1.15
N ASN A 86 -26.82 22.33 0.09
CA ASN A 86 -26.99 23.66 -0.45
C ASN A 86 -27.93 24.49 0.43
N ARG A 87 -27.55 25.74 0.68
CA ARG A 87 -28.47 26.73 1.23
C ARG A 87 -29.41 27.20 0.13
N LYS A 88 -30.71 26.95 0.30
CA LYS A 88 -31.77 27.25 -0.68
C LYS A 88 -31.73 28.69 -1.20
N ASP A 89 -31.34 29.64 -0.34
CA ASP A 89 -31.38 31.07 -0.64
C ASP A 89 -29.99 31.70 -0.87
N ALA A 90 -28.93 30.90 -1.00
CA ALA A 90 -27.58 31.43 -1.21
C ALA A 90 -27.52 32.37 -2.43
N SER A 91 -28.07 31.94 -3.56
CA SER A 91 -28.05 32.67 -4.83
C SER A 91 -28.68 34.06 -4.76
N LYS A 92 -29.64 34.30 -3.87
CA LYS A 92 -30.27 35.61 -3.68
C LYS A 92 -29.28 36.68 -3.21
N ASN A 93 -28.19 36.29 -2.56
CA ASN A 93 -27.15 37.20 -2.07
C ASN A 93 -26.08 37.51 -3.13
N LEU A 94 -26.04 36.77 -4.24
CA LEU A 94 -25.01 36.93 -5.27
C LEU A 94 -24.98 38.32 -5.93
N PRO A 95 -26.12 38.96 -6.25
CA PRO A 95 -26.11 40.31 -6.81
C PRO A 95 -25.47 41.33 -5.87
N GLU A 96 -25.76 41.23 -4.57
CA GLU A 96 -25.23 42.16 -3.57
C GLU A 96 -23.73 41.93 -3.32
N ILE A 97 -23.30 40.66 -3.25
CA ILE A 97 -21.86 40.32 -3.16
C ILE A 97 -21.09 40.93 -4.33
N ARG A 98 -21.59 40.79 -5.57
CA ARG A 98 -20.97 41.37 -6.76
C ARG A 98 -20.92 42.90 -6.70
N ARG A 99 -21.99 43.54 -6.23
CA ARG A 99 -22.03 45.00 -6.04
C ARG A 99 -20.95 45.45 -5.05
N LEU A 100 -20.83 44.80 -3.90
CA LEU A 100 -19.83 45.11 -2.88
C LEU A 100 -18.40 44.96 -3.42
N LEU A 101 -18.12 43.89 -4.17
CA LEU A 101 -16.81 43.69 -4.80
C LEU A 101 -16.48 44.78 -5.84
N ASN A 102 -17.44 45.15 -6.69
CA ASN A 102 -17.26 46.22 -7.68
C ASN A 102 -17.02 47.60 -7.03
N GLU A 103 -17.54 47.82 -5.82
CA GLU A 103 -17.30 49.02 -5.01
C GLU A 103 -16.02 48.96 -4.16
N GLY A 104 -15.24 47.87 -4.26
CA GLY A 104 -14.02 47.67 -3.47
C GLY A 104 -14.26 47.32 -1.99
N LYS A 105 -15.50 47.02 -1.59
CA LYS A 105 -15.91 46.70 -0.20
C LYS A 105 -15.69 45.22 0.12
N ASN A 106 -14.44 44.77 0.05
CA ASN A 106 -14.07 43.35 0.15
C ASN A 106 -14.48 42.69 1.48
N GLU A 107 -14.24 43.34 2.63
CA GLU A 107 -14.61 42.79 3.94
C GLU A 107 -16.13 42.56 4.07
N ALA A 108 -16.93 43.48 3.56
CA ALA A 108 -18.39 43.36 3.57
C ALA A 108 -18.86 42.24 2.64
N ALA A 109 -18.23 42.11 1.46
CA ALA A 109 -18.52 41.02 0.53
C ALA A 109 -18.16 39.65 1.13
N GLU A 110 -16.98 39.52 1.74
CA GLU A 110 -16.54 38.29 2.41
C GLU A 110 -17.48 37.91 3.56
N LYS A 111 -17.87 38.88 4.39
CA LYS A 111 -18.83 38.64 5.47
C LYS A 111 -20.14 38.08 4.93
N LEU A 112 -20.67 38.66 3.85
CA LEU A 112 -21.93 38.20 3.25
C LEU A 112 -21.78 36.80 2.62
N VAL A 113 -20.66 36.51 1.96
CA VAL A 113 -20.33 35.16 1.44
C VAL A 113 -20.31 34.14 2.58
N ASN A 114 -19.56 34.41 3.65
CA ASN A 114 -19.45 33.52 4.80
C ASN A 114 -20.78 33.30 5.54
N GLN A 115 -21.73 34.22 5.40
CA GLN A 115 -23.06 34.09 5.96
C GLN A 115 -24.04 33.33 5.07
N SER A 116 -23.85 33.32 3.75
CA SER A 116 -24.89 32.88 2.81
C SER A 116 -24.46 31.76 1.84
N PHE A 117 -23.19 31.66 1.50
CA PHE A 117 -22.60 30.71 0.54
C PHE A 117 -21.81 29.56 1.22
N THR A 118 -22.08 29.29 2.49
CA THR A 118 -21.55 28.11 3.19
C THR A 118 -22.53 26.93 3.08
N CYS A 119 -22.04 25.70 3.23
CA CYS A 119 -22.90 24.53 3.32
C CYS A 119 -23.81 24.57 4.58
N THR A 120 -24.91 23.82 4.52
CA THR A 120 -25.72 23.48 5.70
C THR A 120 -25.01 22.39 6.54
N GLY A 121 -25.44 22.19 7.79
CA GLY A 121 -25.01 21.02 8.58
C GLY A 121 -23.53 20.97 9.01
N GLY A 122 -22.79 22.09 8.96
CA GLY A 122 -21.43 22.18 9.51
C GLY A 122 -20.31 21.59 8.65
N GLY A 123 -20.63 20.99 7.50
CA GLY A 123 -19.67 20.44 6.55
C GLY A 123 -18.78 19.36 7.17
N SER A 124 -17.50 19.34 6.80
CA SER A 124 -16.55 18.31 7.25
C SER A 124 -16.14 18.39 8.74
N ARG A 125 -16.68 19.33 9.52
CA ARG A 125 -16.26 19.57 10.92
C ARG A 125 -16.45 18.37 11.86
N GLY A 126 -17.38 17.47 11.56
CA GLY A 126 -17.64 16.30 12.40
C GLY A 126 -16.76 15.08 12.10
N GLY A 127 -15.90 15.14 11.08
CA GLY A 127 -15.09 14.02 10.63
C GLY A 127 -15.95 12.75 10.45
N PRO A 128 -15.57 11.60 11.05
CA PRO A 128 -16.27 10.33 10.83
C PRO A 128 -17.66 10.27 11.45
N ARG A 129 -17.98 11.17 12.39
CA ARG A 129 -19.30 11.26 13.03
C ARG A 129 -20.11 12.44 12.49
N GLY A 130 -19.53 13.21 11.57
CA GLY A 130 -20.18 14.32 10.91
C GLY A 130 -21.03 13.81 9.75
N PRO A 131 -22.08 14.56 9.38
CA PRO A 131 -22.98 14.10 8.34
C PRO A 131 -22.34 14.17 6.94
N TRP A 132 -21.28 15.00 6.77
CA TRP A 132 -20.42 14.98 5.57
C TRP A 132 -19.50 13.74 5.50
N GLY A 133 -19.09 13.21 6.65
CA GLY A 133 -18.21 12.06 6.74
C GLY A 133 -16.75 12.30 6.31
N CYS A 134 -15.99 11.20 6.31
CA CYS A 134 -14.65 11.10 5.74
C CYS A 134 -14.32 9.65 5.36
N PHE A 135 -13.24 9.45 4.61
CA PHE A 135 -12.74 8.11 4.28
C PHE A 135 -12.41 7.32 5.55
N GLN A 136 -12.78 6.04 5.58
CA GLN A 136 -12.52 5.15 6.71
C GLN A 136 -11.55 4.03 6.32
N GLU A 137 -10.82 3.54 7.32
CA GLU A 137 -10.08 2.29 7.19
C GLU A 137 -11.07 1.12 7.16
N LEU A 138 -10.85 0.14 6.28
CA LEU A 138 -11.68 -1.07 6.26
C LEU A 138 -11.37 -1.94 7.48
N GLY A 139 -10.10 -2.00 7.89
CA GLY A 139 -9.67 -2.69 9.10
C GLY A 139 -8.27 -3.27 8.96
N ASN A 140 -7.92 -4.19 9.87
CA ASN A 140 -6.61 -4.82 9.87
C ASN A 140 -6.76 -6.35 9.80
N LEU A 141 -6.12 -6.98 8.81
CA LEU A 141 -5.90 -8.41 8.79
C LEU A 141 -4.64 -8.71 9.60
N ARG A 142 -4.75 -9.62 10.58
CA ARG A 142 -3.63 -10.06 11.41
C ARG A 142 -3.34 -11.52 11.16
N LEU A 143 -2.08 -11.82 10.87
CA LEU A 143 -1.60 -13.20 10.72
C LEU A 143 -0.64 -13.48 11.87
N LYS A 144 -0.89 -14.56 12.61
CA LYS A 144 -0.01 -15.00 13.70
C LYS A 144 0.56 -16.35 13.33
N TRP A 145 1.88 -16.44 13.26
CA TRP A 145 2.55 -17.69 12.99
C TRP A 145 2.75 -18.48 14.28
N ASN A 146 2.66 -19.80 14.13
CA ASN A 146 2.87 -20.75 15.23
C ASN A 146 4.32 -21.25 15.21
N PHE A 147 5.27 -20.32 15.34
CA PHE A 147 6.69 -20.61 15.56
C PHE A 147 7.28 -19.56 16.50
N ASP A 148 8.42 -19.88 17.10
CA ASP A 148 9.18 -18.92 17.90
C ASP A 148 9.96 -17.98 16.96
N ALA A 149 9.41 -16.78 16.75
CA ALA A 149 9.99 -15.79 15.85
C ALA A 149 11.34 -15.24 16.35
N GLU A 150 11.59 -15.25 17.66
CA GLU A 150 12.84 -14.76 18.25
C GLU A 150 13.98 -15.75 18.01
N SER A 151 13.66 -17.02 17.78
CA SER A 151 14.64 -18.08 17.49
C SER A 151 15.15 -18.08 16.04
N LEU A 152 14.55 -17.29 15.15
CA LEU A 152 14.89 -17.32 13.72
C LEU A 152 16.08 -16.40 13.40
N PRO A 153 17.10 -16.88 12.67
CA PRO A 153 18.16 -16.01 12.16
C PRO A 153 17.61 -15.10 11.06
N LEU A 154 17.74 -13.78 11.25
CA LEU A 154 17.20 -12.75 10.34
C LEU A 154 18.24 -12.13 9.41
N GLU A 155 19.43 -12.71 9.31
CA GLU A 155 20.61 -12.15 8.65
C GLU A 155 20.40 -11.82 7.15
N ASN A 156 19.29 -12.26 6.55
CA ASN A 156 18.89 -11.90 5.19
C ASN A 156 17.39 -11.60 5.05
N TRP A 157 16.68 -11.34 6.15
CA TRP A 157 15.27 -10.98 6.09
C TRP A 157 15.11 -9.62 5.39
N LYS A 158 14.10 -9.52 4.52
CA LYS A 158 13.77 -8.29 3.80
C LYS A 158 12.27 -8.21 3.55
N LEU A 159 11.69 -7.04 3.83
CA LEU A 159 10.39 -6.67 3.29
C LEU A 159 10.60 -6.00 1.93
N LYS A 160 9.91 -6.46 0.88
CA LYS A 160 10.11 -6.01 -0.51
C LYS A 160 8.79 -5.79 -1.23
N THR A 161 8.69 -4.73 -2.02
CA THR A 161 7.65 -4.60 -3.06
C THR A 161 8.28 -4.86 -4.43
N ILE A 162 7.65 -5.71 -5.24
CA ILE A 162 8.35 -6.38 -6.33
C ILE A 162 8.59 -5.44 -7.52
N GLU A 163 7.63 -4.60 -7.89
CA GLU A 163 7.77 -3.68 -9.04
C GLU A 163 6.89 -2.44 -8.87
N THR A 164 7.46 -1.25 -9.08
CA THR A 164 6.70 -0.01 -9.36
C THR A 164 6.83 0.36 -10.86
N PRO A 165 6.16 -0.37 -11.76
CA PRO A 165 6.31 -0.14 -13.20
C PRO A 165 5.82 1.27 -13.56
N GLY A 166 6.68 2.03 -14.26
CA GLY A 166 6.36 3.38 -14.74
C GLY A 166 6.88 4.54 -13.90
N ILE A 167 7.47 4.31 -12.73
CA ILE A 167 8.20 5.37 -11.99
C ILE A 167 9.58 5.53 -12.63
N LYS A 168 9.70 6.46 -13.59
CA LYS A 168 11.01 6.97 -14.04
C LYS A 168 11.47 8.03 -13.05
N ASP A 169 12.75 7.99 -12.65
CA ASP A 169 13.38 8.85 -11.65
C ASP A 169 12.61 10.15 -11.32
N VAL A 170 12.00 10.17 -10.13
CA VAL A 170 11.18 11.29 -9.64
C VAL A 170 12.00 12.58 -9.53
N ARG A 171 13.33 12.50 -9.42
CA ARG A 171 14.24 13.65 -9.39
C ARG A 171 14.45 14.25 -10.78
N ALA A 172 14.34 13.46 -11.84
CA ALA A 172 14.46 13.92 -13.22
C ALA A 172 13.22 14.70 -13.72
N GLN A 173 12.10 14.65 -12.98
CA GLN A 173 10.85 15.34 -13.33
C GLN A 173 10.68 16.72 -12.67
N ARG A 174 11.64 17.17 -11.87
CA ARG A 174 11.72 18.58 -11.45
C ARG A 174 12.47 19.39 -12.52
N LYS A 175 11.72 19.89 -13.51
CA LYS A 175 12.12 21.03 -14.33
C LYS A 175 11.05 22.11 -14.24
#